data_AF-A0A5K1GF13-F1
#
_entry.id   AF-A0A5K1GF13-F1
#
_cell.length_a   1.000
_cell.length_b   1.000
_cell.length_c   1.000
_cell.angle_alpha   90.00
_cell.angle_beta   90.00
_cell.angle_gamma   90.00
#
_symmetry.space_group_name_H-M   'P 1'
#
loop_
_entity.id
_entity.type
_entity.pdbx_description
1 polymer ?
#
loop_
_entity_poly.entity_id
_entity_poly.type
_entity_poly.pdbx_seq_one_letter_code
_entity_poly.pdbx_strand_id
1 'polypeptide(L)'
;DLVMAERLLMKHLDAPGKWLDERHRRLLLNKYCGRYLREKNLHHHIVFGEKVLDAYEHNRRMRNPATTAVQQALHGLSYTVYGKPDVRRLMFEVFDFEQIQPKAM
;
A
#
# COMPACT_ATOMS: atom_id res chain seq x y z
N ASP A 1 1.59 8.03 3.99
CA ASP A 1 1.71 9.21 3.10
C ASP A 1 3.13 9.79 3.10
N LEU A 2 3.56 10.41 4.20
CA LEU A 2 4.88 11.08 4.33
C LEU A 2 6.09 10.23 3.91
N VAL A 3 6.14 8.96 4.34
CA VAL A 3 7.24 8.02 4.02
C VAL A 3 7.38 7.79 2.51
N MET A 4 6.26 7.78 1.77
CA MET A 4 6.24 7.62 0.31
C MET A 4 6.65 8.91 -0.39
N ALA A 5 6.14 10.06 0.06
CA ALA A 5 6.50 11.36 -0.48
C ALA A 5 8.01 11.62 -0.35
N GLU A 6 8.55 11.37 0.84
CA GLU A 6 9.97 11.57 1.14
C GLU A 6 10.85 10.66 0.26
N ARG A 7 10.51 9.37 0.12
CA ARG A 7 11.28 8.47 -0.74
C ARG A 7 11.24 8.90 -2.20
N LEU A 8 10.06 9.25 -2.71
CA LEU A 8 9.88 9.68 -4.08
C LEU A 8 10.66 10.96 -4.38
N LEU A 9 10.63 11.92 -3.46
CA LEU A 9 11.39 13.17 -3.55
C LEU A 9 12.91 12.90 -3.53
N MET A 10 13.39 12.07 -2.60
CA MET A 10 14.82 11.75 -2.48
C MET A 10 15.36 11.03 -3.73
N LYS A 11 14.55 10.22 -4.41
CA LYS A 11 14.97 9.49 -5.61
C LYS A 11 14.87 10.32 -6.89
N HIS A 12 14.01 11.34 -6.89
CA HIS A 12 13.69 12.15 -8.06
C HIS A 12 13.78 13.64 -7.72
N LEU A 13 14.94 14.07 -7.22
CA LEU A 13 15.20 15.46 -6.82
C LEU A 13 14.94 16.46 -7.95
N ASP A 14 15.28 16.09 -9.19
CA ASP A 14 15.13 16.96 -10.36
C ASP A 14 13.77 16.82 -11.07
N ALA A 15 12.86 16.00 -10.53
CA ALA A 15 11.57 15.77 -11.18
C ALA A 15 10.60 16.95 -10.99
N PRO A 16 9.77 17.26 -12.00
CA PRO A 16 8.74 18.30 -11.87
C PRO A 16 7.76 18.00 -10.74
N GLY A 17 7.37 19.02 -9.96
CA GLY A 17 6.44 18.86 -8.83
C GLY A 17 5.10 18.22 -9.22
N LYS A 18 4.56 18.55 -10.40
CA LYS A 18 3.34 17.90 -10.93
C LYS A 18 3.51 16.41 -11.15
N TRP A 19 4.67 15.99 -11.65
CA TRP A 19 4.99 14.58 -11.85
C TRP A 19 5.10 13.84 -10.52
N LEU A 20 5.73 14.48 -9.52
CA LEU A 20 5.83 13.94 -8.16
C LEU A 20 4.45 13.75 -7.52
N ASP A 21 3.55 14.74 -7.60
CA ASP A 21 2.17 14.62 -7.06
C ASP A 21 1.40 13.48 -7.75
N GLU A 22 1.44 13.40 -9.08
CA GLU A 22 0.75 12.35 -9.81
C GLU A 22 1.30 10.95 -9.48
N ARG A 23 2.62 10.81 -9.39
CA ARG A 23 3.27 9.54 -9.02
C ARG A 23 2.93 9.14 -7.59
N HIS A 24 3.03 10.09 -6.66
CA HIS A 24 2.72 9.88 -5.25
C HIS A 24 1.26 9.49 -5.05
N ARG A 25 0.30 10.19 -5.66
CA ARG A 25 -1.12 9.82 -5.60
C ARG A 25 -1.41 8.48 -6.26
N ARG A 26 -0.77 8.13 -7.37
CA ARG A 26 -0.94 6.81 -8.01
C ARG A 26 -0.40 5.67 -7.16
N LEU A 27 0.73 5.89 -6.48
CA LEU A 27 1.32 4.93 -5.54
C LEU A 27 0.44 4.74 -4.30
N LEU A 28 -0.05 5.83 -3.72
CA LEU A 28 -0.85 5.80 -2.49
C LEU A 28 -2.29 5.31 -2.69
N LEU A 29 -3.01 5.87 -3.66
CA LEU A 29 -4.48 5.83 -3.64
C LEU A 29 -5.08 4.71 -4.48
N ASN A 30 -4.48 4.32 -5.60
CA ASN A 30 -5.28 3.62 -6.62
C ASN A 30 -4.73 2.34 -7.22
N LYS A 31 -3.46 1.98 -7.04
CA LYS A 31 -2.92 0.85 -7.82
C LYS A 31 -2.30 -0.30 -7.01
N TYR A 32 -1.81 -0.05 -5.80
CA TYR A 32 -0.95 -1.04 -5.17
C TYR A 32 -1.18 -1.37 -3.69
N CYS A 33 -1.79 -0.49 -2.88
CA CYS A 33 -1.98 -0.81 -1.46
C CYS A 33 -2.79 -2.11 -1.26
N GLY A 34 -4.03 -2.23 -1.74
CA GLY A 34 -4.72 -3.52 -1.66
C GLY A 34 -4.04 -4.66 -2.44
N ARG A 35 -3.22 -4.36 -3.45
CA ARG A 35 -2.53 -5.37 -4.27
C ARG A 35 -1.46 -6.10 -3.46
N TYR A 36 -0.67 -5.41 -2.64
CA TYR A 36 0.43 -6.04 -1.93
C TYR A 36 -0.04 -7.01 -0.84
N LEU A 37 -1.11 -6.67 -0.09
CA LEU A 37 -1.80 -7.62 0.79
C LEU A 37 -2.28 -8.86 0.03
N ARG A 38 -2.79 -8.69 -1.20
CA ARG A 38 -3.24 -9.83 -2.02
C ARG A 38 -2.09 -10.66 -2.57
N GLU A 39 -1.02 -10.04 -3.05
CA GLU A 39 0.18 -10.75 -3.55
C GLU A 39 0.86 -11.59 -2.46
N LYS A 40 0.75 -11.18 -1.19
CA LYS A 40 1.24 -11.95 -0.05
C LYS A 40 0.19 -12.88 0.58
N ASN A 41 -0.99 -13.04 -0.04
CA ASN A 41 -2.11 -13.82 0.48
C ASN A 41 -2.64 -13.39 1.86
N LEU A 42 -2.28 -12.19 2.32
CA LEU A 42 -2.67 -11.68 3.64
C LEU A 42 -4.12 -11.22 3.71
N HIS A 43 -4.74 -10.96 2.55
CA HIS A 43 -6.16 -10.59 2.47
C HIS A 43 -7.14 -11.65 3.02
N HIS A 44 -6.72 -12.93 3.11
CA HIS A 44 -7.52 -13.99 3.73
C HIS A 44 -7.65 -13.85 5.25
N HIS A 45 -6.79 -13.06 5.88
CA HIS A 45 -6.87 -12.78 7.32
C HIS A 45 -7.79 -11.59 7.66
N ILE A 46 -8.40 -10.96 6.64
CA ILE A 46 -9.35 -9.89 6.87
C ILE A 46 -10.68 -10.52 7.30
N VAL A 47 -11.08 -10.24 8.54
CA VAL A 47 -12.37 -10.66 9.07
C VAL A 47 -13.41 -9.62 8.67
N PHE A 48 -14.41 -10.05 7.92
CA PHE A 48 -15.58 -9.24 7.58
C PHE A 48 -16.76 -9.60 8.50
N GLY A 49 -17.62 -8.62 8.79
CA GLY A 49 -18.87 -8.91 9.49
C GLY A 49 -19.79 -9.78 8.63
N GLU A 50 -20.59 -10.65 9.27
CA GLU A 50 -21.44 -11.65 8.59
C GLU A 50 -22.30 -11.07 7.45
N LYS A 51 -22.88 -9.89 7.68
CA LYS A 51 -23.76 -9.21 6.71
C LYS A 51 -23.06 -8.76 5.43
N VAL A 52 -21.74 -8.57 5.48
CA VAL A 52 -20.95 -8.05 4.36
C VAL A 52 -19.96 -9.06 3.80
N LEU A 53 -19.69 -10.15 4.52
CA LEU A 53 -18.72 -11.18 4.12
C LEU A 53 -18.92 -11.67 2.69
N ASP A 54 -20.12 -12.16 2.38
CA ASP A 54 -20.47 -12.69 1.06
C ASP A 54 -20.23 -11.66 -0.06
N ALA A 55 -20.63 -10.42 0.20
CA ALA A 55 -20.52 -9.34 -0.75
C ALA A 55 -19.05 -8.94 -0.98
N TYR A 56 -18.18 -9.02 0.03
CA TYR A 56 -16.74 -8.73 -0.11
C TYR A 56 -15.94 -9.90 -0.68
N GLU A 57 -16.35 -11.15 -0.48
CA GLU A 57 -15.70 -12.32 -1.07
C GLU A 57 -15.93 -12.39 -2.59
N HIS A 58 -17.17 -12.20 -3.01
CA HIS A 58 -17.59 -12.36 -4.40
C HIS A 58 -17.49 -11.08 -5.24
N ASN A 59 -17.47 -9.89 -4.64
CA ASN A 59 -17.39 -8.62 -5.37
C ASN A 59 -16.03 -7.93 -5.24
N ARG A 60 -15.20 -8.05 -6.29
CA ARG A 60 -13.89 -7.38 -6.36
C ARG A 60 -13.96 -5.86 -6.18
N ARG A 61 -15.06 -5.22 -6.59
CA ARG A 61 -15.23 -3.75 -6.44
C ARG A 61 -15.39 -3.33 -4.98
N MET A 62 -15.86 -4.22 -4.11
CA MET A 62 -15.96 -3.96 -2.66
C MET A 62 -14.73 -4.47 -1.92
N ARG A 63 -14.22 -5.64 -2.31
CA ARG A 63 -13.00 -6.24 -1.75
C ARG A 63 -11.78 -5.34 -1.87
N ASN A 64 -11.56 -4.77 -3.06
CA ASN A 64 -10.35 -4.00 -3.33
C ASN A 64 -10.24 -2.75 -2.44
N PRO A 65 -11.29 -1.91 -2.29
CA PRO A 65 -11.30 -0.84 -1.30
C PRO A 65 -11.03 -1.31 0.13
N ALA A 66 -11.65 -2.40 0.59
CA ALA A 66 -11.39 -2.93 1.95
C ALA A 66 -9.93 -3.35 2.12
N THR A 67 -9.36 -4.10 1.18
CA THR A 67 -7.94 -4.49 1.26
C THR A 67 -7.02 -3.27 1.27
N THR A 68 -7.33 -2.22 0.50
CA THR A 68 -6.58 -0.96 0.56
C THR A 68 -6.70 -0.29 1.93
N ALA A 69 -7.91 -0.22 2.50
CA ALA A 69 -8.15 0.37 3.81
C ALA A 69 -7.40 -0.38 4.93
N VAL A 70 -7.45 -1.72 4.93
CA VAL A 70 -6.71 -2.57 5.88
C VAL A 70 -5.20 -2.33 5.75
N GLN A 71 -4.67 -2.22 4.53
CA GLN A 71 -3.24 -1.94 4.37
C GLN A 71 -2.84 -0.58 4.92
N GLN A 72 -3.66 0.46 4.71
CA GLN A 72 -3.39 1.79 5.30
C GLN A 72 -3.45 1.73 6.83
N ALA A 73 -4.41 0.99 7.40
CA ALA A 73 -4.51 0.79 8.84
C ALA A 73 -3.28 0.05 9.41
N LEU A 74 -2.78 -0.98 8.73
CA LEU A 74 -1.55 -1.68 9.13
C LEU A 74 -0.33 -0.76 9.12
N HIS A 75 -0.20 0.13 8.13
CA HIS A 75 0.87 1.12 8.11
C HIS A 75 0.74 2.13 9.25
N GLY A 76 -0.47 2.64 9.50
CA GLY A 76 -0.74 3.55 10.61
C GLY A 76 -0.42 2.91 11.97
N LEU A 77 -0.87 1.67 12.18
CA LEU A 77 -0.55 0.90 13.38
C LEU A 77 0.96 0.69 13.53
N SER A 78 1.63 0.26 12.46
CA SER A 78 3.09 0.05 12.47
C SER A 78 3.84 1.34 12.80
N TYR A 79 3.35 2.50 12.33
CA TYR A 79 3.92 3.79 12.68
C TYR A 79 3.80 4.07 14.18
N THR A 80 2.63 3.81 14.77
CA THR A 80 2.39 4.02 16.20
C THR A 80 3.25 3.11 17.07
N VAL A 81 3.47 1.85 16.66
CA VAL A 81 4.17 0.85 17.47
C VAL A 81 5.69 0.91 17.28
N TYR A 82 6.16 1.03 16.04
CA TYR A 82 7.59 0.89 15.70
C TYR A 82 8.22 2.18 15.18
N GLY A 83 7.42 3.18 14.80
CA GLY A 83 7.90 4.46 14.29
C GLY A 83 8.24 4.45 12.79
N LYS A 84 8.67 5.63 12.31
CA LYS A 84 8.93 5.91 10.89
C LYS A 84 9.95 4.96 10.22
N PRO A 85 11.10 4.59 10.85
CA PRO A 85 12.10 3.75 10.20
C PRO A 85 11.56 2.37 9.83
N ASP A 86 10.86 1.68 10.74
CA ASP A 86 10.34 0.34 10.48
C ASP A 86 9.18 0.36 9.48
N VAL A 87 8.34 1.40 9.50
CA VAL A 87 7.32 1.59 8.45
C VAL A 87 7.98 1.73 7.08
N ARG A 88 9.10 2.44 6.96
CA ARG A 88 9.85 2.52 5.71
C ARG A 88 10.31 1.13 5.26
N ARG A 89 10.88 0.32 6.15
CA ARG A 89 11.33 -1.04 5.83
C ARG A 89 10.17 -1.93 5.40
N LEU A 90 9.07 -1.91 6.16
CA LEU A 90 7.85 -2.65 5.82
C LEU A 90 7.31 -2.26 4.43
N MET A 91 7.22 -0.97 4.14
CA MET A 91 6.68 -0.49 2.87
C MET A 91 7.59 -0.81 1.67
N PHE A 92 8.90 -0.64 1.78
CA PHE A 92 9.81 -0.77 0.64
C PHE A 92 10.54 -2.12 0.55
N GLU A 93 10.92 -2.73 1.68
CA GLU A 93 11.63 -4.02 1.67
C GLU A 93 10.64 -5.20 1.64
N VAL A 94 9.53 -5.11 2.39
CA VAL A 94 8.56 -6.21 2.47
C VAL A 94 7.52 -6.10 1.38
N PHE A 95 6.85 -4.96 1.26
CA PHE A 95 5.77 -4.77 0.29
C PHE A 95 6.22 -4.27 -1.07
N ASP A 96 7.50 -3.92 -1.25
CA ASP A 96 8.06 -3.49 -2.54
C ASP A 96 7.24 -2.38 -3.22
N PHE A 97 6.84 -1.37 -2.43
CA PHE A 97 5.97 -0.27 -2.88
C PHE A 97 6.50 0.49 -4.09
N GLU A 98 7.79 0.39 -4.31
CA GLU A 98 8.50 1.01 -5.41
C GLU A 98 9.41 -0.03 -6.04
N GLN A 99 8.82 -1.01 -6.70
CA GLN A 99 9.55 -2.05 -7.42
C GLN A 99 10.60 -1.43 -8.37
N ILE A 100 11.87 -1.44 -7.96
CA ILE A 100 13.00 -0.87 -8.72
C ILE A 100 13.58 -1.90 -9.70
N GLN A 101 13.40 -3.20 -9.40
CA GLN A 101 13.90 -4.29 -10.21
C GLN A 101 12.75 -5.08 -10.85
N PRO A 102 12.88 -5.55 -12.10
CA PRO A 102 11.87 -6.42 -12.70
C PRO A 102 11.65 -7.65 -11.81
N LYS A 103 10.39 -8.13 -11.71
CA LYS A 103 10.12 -9.42 -11.02
C LYS A 103 10.93 -10.47 -11.76
N ALA A 104 11.71 -11.27 -11.03
CA ALA A 104 12.38 -12.43 -11.62
C ALA A 104 11.31 -13.27 -12.35
N MET A 105 11.59 -13.63 -13.60
CA MET A 105 10.74 -14.48 -14.43
C MET A 105 10.59 -15.88 -13.81
#